data_AF-A0A914KXP5-F1
#
_entry.id   AF-A0A914KXP5-F1
#
_cell.length_a   1.000
_cell.length_b   1.000
_cell.length_c   1.000
_cell.angle_alpha   90.00
_cell.angle_beta   90.00
_cell.angle_gamma   90.00
#
_symmetry.space_group_name_H-M   'P 1'
#
loop_
_entity.id
_entity.type
_entity.pdbx_description
1 polymer ?
#
loop_
_entity_poly.entity_id
_entity_poly.type
_entity_poly.pdbx_seq_one_letter_code
_entity_poly.pdbx_strand_id
1 'polypeptide(L)'
;MPGHCDMPVDPNEPRYCICQQVSFGSMVCCDNKNCLIEWFHFPCVGLTTSPKGKWYCPQCRDGKEPNKPLKRENINNSMSKNSGKRIAEEKK
;
A
#
# COMPACT_ATOMS: atom_id res chain seq x y z
N MET A 1 -10.09 -33.13 -9.24
CA MET A 1 -9.13 -32.06 -8.94
C MET A 1 -9.62 -30.76 -9.56
N PRO A 2 -10.29 -29.88 -8.80
CA PRO A 2 -10.45 -28.49 -9.17
C PRO A 2 -9.59 -27.60 -8.27
N GLY A 3 -8.78 -26.75 -8.90
CA GLY A 3 -7.96 -25.76 -8.23
C GLY A 3 -8.79 -24.57 -7.76
N HIS A 4 -8.58 -24.18 -6.51
CA HIS A 4 -8.78 -22.82 -6.06
C HIS A 4 -7.87 -22.59 -4.86
N CYS A 5 -6.69 -22.02 -5.10
CA CYS A 5 -5.84 -21.49 -4.03
C CYS A 5 -6.31 -20.07 -3.66
N ASP A 6 -7.63 -19.82 -3.62
CA ASP A 6 -8.17 -18.66 -2.93
C ASP A 6 -8.28 -19.05 -1.47
N MET A 7 -7.12 -19.05 -0.80
CA MET A 7 -7.13 -18.95 0.64
C MET A 7 -7.50 -17.49 0.91
N PRO A 8 -8.70 -17.19 1.43
CA PRO A 8 -9.10 -15.82 1.69
C PRO A 8 -8.03 -15.20 2.58
N VAL A 9 -7.44 -14.08 2.14
CA VAL A 9 -6.51 -13.35 3.02
C VAL A 9 -7.28 -13.06 4.29
N ASP A 10 -6.89 -13.67 5.41
CA ASP A 10 -7.65 -13.62 6.63
C ASP A 10 -7.90 -12.14 6.98
N PRO A 11 -9.17 -11.68 7.07
CA PRO A 11 -9.48 -10.27 7.32
C PRO A 11 -9.01 -9.78 8.70
N ASN A 12 -8.46 -10.69 9.50
CA ASN A 12 -7.88 -10.45 10.81
C ASN A 12 -6.41 -10.04 10.77
N GLU A 13 -5.74 -10.06 9.62
CA GLU A 13 -4.33 -9.67 9.59
C GLU A 13 -4.18 -8.15 9.80
N PRO A 14 -3.50 -7.72 10.89
CA PRO A 14 -3.37 -6.31 11.22
C PRO A 14 -2.63 -5.56 10.11
N ARG A 15 -3.21 -4.43 9.72
CA ARG A 15 -2.69 -3.60 8.63
C ARG A 15 -1.66 -2.64 9.18
N TYR A 16 -0.44 -2.76 8.67
CA TYR A 16 0.70 -1.95 9.03
C TYR A 16 1.04 -0.97 7.90
N CYS A 17 1.97 -0.04 8.17
CA CYS A 17 2.42 1.00 7.27
C CYS A 17 1.33 2.03 6.87
N ILE A 18 1.77 3.16 6.28
CA ILE A 18 0.87 4.19 5.74
C ILE A 18 -0.04 3.68 4.61
N CYS A 19 0.34 2.58 3.95
CA CYS A 19 -0.44 1.96 2.90
C CYS A 19 -1.60 1.09 3.41
N GLN A 20 -1.71 0.86 4.73
CA GLN A 20 -2.73 0.01 5.36
C GLN A 20 -2.83 -1.37 4.68
N GLN A 21 -1.68 -1.96 4.40
CA GLN A 21 -1.53 -3.30 3.84
C GLN A 21 -0.98 -4.26 4.88
N VAL A 22 -1.07 -5.54 4.59
CA VAL A 22 -0.45 -6.62 5.38
C VAL A 22 1.07 -6.45 5.47
N SER A 23 1.68 -7.04 6.49
CA SER A 23 3.14 -7.14 6.58
C SER A 23 3.65 -8.06 5.47
N PHE A 24 4.45 -7.52 4.55
CA PHE A 24 5.06 -8.34 3.49
C PHE A 24 6.54 -7.97 3.33
N GLY A 25 7.41 -8.98 3.25
CA GLY A 25 8.83 -8.80 3.00
C GLY A 25 9.57 -8.00 4.09
N SER A 26 10.33 -6.98 3.68
CA SER A 26 11.21 -6.19 4.57
C SER A 26 10.46 -5.02 5.22
N MET A 27 10.38 -5.06 6.55
CA MET A 27 9.75 -4.02 7.37
C MET A 27 10.73 -3.42 8.36
N VAL A 28 10.51 -2.14 8.69
CA VAL A 28 11.28 -1.38 9.67
C VAL A 28 10.35 -0.94 10.81
N CYS A 29 10.85 -1.01 12.04
CA CYS A 29 10.15 -0.46 13.20
C CYS A 29 10.64 0.96 13.53
N CYS A 30 9.71 1.85 13.87
CA CYS A 30 9.99 3.20 14.33
C CYS A 30 10.44 3.17 15.80
N ASP A 31 11.58 3.79 16.14
CA ASP A 31 12.09 3.89 17.51
C ASP A 31 11.31 4.91 18.37
N ASN A 32 10.36 5.65 17.78
CA ASN A 32 9.49 6.56 18.52
C ASN A 32 8.31 5.80 19.16
N LYS A 33 8.26 5.77 20.49
CA LYS A 33 7.17 5.15 21.27
C LYS A 33 5.80 5.84 21.13
N ASN A 34 5.77 7.03 20.54
CA ASN A 34 4.55 7.79 20.28
C ASN A 34 3.99 7.57 18.86
N CYS A 35 4.61 6.68 18.07
CA CYS A 35 4.14 6.38 16.72
C CYS A 35 2.99 5.35 16.81
N LEU A 36 1.82 5.63 16.22
CA LEU A 36 0.63 4.76 16.31
C LEU A 36 0.74 3.41 15.56
N ILE A 37 1.56 3.37 14.50
CA ILE A 37 1.64 2.21 13.59
C ILE A 37 2.90 1.39 13.85
N GLU A 38 3.99 2.05 14.24
CA GLU A 38 5.34 1.51 14.54
C GLU A 38 6.03 0.71 13.42
N TRP A 39 5.30 0.14 12.45
CA TRP A 39 5.81 -0.76 11.42
C TRP A 39 5.56 -0.21 10.02
N PHE A 40 6.61 -0.16 9.20
CA PHE A 40 6.55 0.39 7.84
C PHE A 40 7.32 -0.49 6.85
N HIS A 41 6.81 -0.60 5.62
CA HIS A 41 7.55 -1.28 4.55
C HIS A 41 8.67 -0.40 4.03
N PHE A 42 9.82 -1.02 3.77
CA PHE A 42 10.99 -0.37 3.18
C PHE A 42 10.66 0.53 1.97
N PRO A 43 9.97 0.03 0.91
CA PRO A 43 9.64 0.85 -0.26
C PRO A 43 8.68 2.01 0.06
N CYS A 44 7.80 1.86 1.06
CA CYS A 44 6.86 2.93 1.43
C CYS A 44 7.55 4.11 2.12
N VAL A 45 8.72 3.90 2.72
CA VAL A 45 9.51 4.93 3.41
C VAL A 45 10.82 5.26 2.69
N GLY A 46 11.00 4.75 1.46
CA GLY A 46 12.21 4.98 0.67
C GLY A 46 13.46 4.33 1.25
N LEU A 47 13.32 3.30 2.09
CA LEU A 47 14.42 2.48 2.54
C LEU A 47 14.65 1.34 1.54
N THR A 48 15.91 1.03 1.29
CA THR A 48 16.36 -0.12 0.49
C THR A 48 17.10 -1.14 1.34
N THR A 49 17.59 -0.75 2.51
CA THR A 49 18.37 -1.62 3.41
C THR A 49 18.04 -1.29 4.86
N SER A 50 18.17 -2.27 5.76
CA SER A 50 17.98 -2.06 7.19
C SER A 50 18.96 -0.99 7.69
N PRO A 51 18.49 0.13 8.24
CA PRO A 51 19.37 1.14 8.80
C PRO A 51 20.13 0.54 9.99
N LYS A 52 21.45 0.72 10.03
CA LYS A 52 22.28 0.33 11.18
C LYS A 52 22.09 1.35 12.31
N GLY A 53 21.00 1.21 13.08
CA GLY A 53 20.73 2.05 14.25
C GLY A 53 19.25 2.36 14.45
N LYS A 54 18.98 3.51 15.08
CA LYS A 54 17.62 4.01 15.32
C LYS A 54 17.02 4.55 14.02
N TRP A 55 15.81 4.09 13.68
CA TRP A 55 15.06 4.60 12.54
C TRP A 55 13.76 5.25 12.99
N TYR A 56 13.40 6.34 12.33
CA TYR A 56 12.18 7.09 12.57
C TYR A 56 11.41 7.23 11.27
N CYS A 57 10.11 6.97 11.32
CA CYS A 57 9.26 7.14 10.14
C CYS A 57 9.12 8.61 9.76
N PRO A 58 8.77 8.95 8.49
CA PRO A 58 8.64 10.33 8.05
C PRO A 58 7.61 11.12 8.88
N GLN A 59 6.51 10.48 9.30
CA GLN A 59 5.53 11.13 10.19
C GLN A 59 6.14 11.56 11.54
N CYS A 60 6.90 10.66 12.17
CA CYS A 60 7.57 10.92 13.44
C CYS A 60 8.80 11.85 13.27
N ARG A 61 9.40 11.95 12.08
CA ARG A 61 10.51 12.87 11.76
C ARG A 61 10.04 14.30 11.43
N ASP A 62 8.90 14.44 10.76
CA ASP A 62 8.34 15.74 10.35
C ASP A 62 7.54 16.45 11.47
N GLY A 63 7.44 15.85 12.67
CA GLY A 63 6.71 16.43 13.80
C GLY A 63 5.22 16.63 13.54
N LYS A 64 4.67 15.99 12.50
CA LYS A 64 3.25 16.06 12.19
C LYS A 64 2.52 14.97 12.95
N GLU A 65 1.70 15.41 13.90
CA GLU A 65 0.76 14.58 14.65
C GLU A 65 -0.01 13.66 13.68
N PRO A 66 -0.07 12.35 13.94
CA PRO A 66 -0.72 11.39 13.06
C PRO A 66 -2.25 11.51 13.21
N ASN A 67 -2.83 12.56 12.62
CA ASN A 67 -4.26 12.78 12.62
C ASN A 67 -4.76 12.99 11.19
N LYS A 68 -4.87 11.87 10.46
CA LYS A 68 -6.02 11.65 9.60
C LYS A 68 -6.18 10.16 9.29
N PRO A 69 -7.30 9.53 9.68
CA PRO A 69 -7.69 8.28 9.06
C PRO A 69 -7.92 8.60 7.59
N LEU A 70 -7.03 8.12 6.71
CA LEU A 70 -7.31 8.07 5.27
C LEU A 70 -8.43 7.05 5.09
N LYS A 71 -9.66 7.53 5.24
CA LYS A 71 -10.89 6.85 4.85
C LYS A 71 -10.63 6.27 3.47
N ARG A 72 -10.64 4.94 3.37
CA ARG A 72 -10.59 4.23 2.09
C ARG A 72 -11.66 4.81 1.18
N GLU A 73 -11.23 5.58 0.19
CA GLU A 73 -12.05 5.95 -0.94
C GLU A 73 -12.03 4.75 -1.89
N ASN A 74 -13.23 4.30 -2.23
CA ASN A 74 -13.50 3.17 -3.11
C ASN A 74 -12.75 3.39 -4.44
N ILE A 75 -11.70 2.62 -4.75
CA ILE A 75 -11.05 2.67 -6.06
C ILE A 75 -11.90 1.86 -7.05
N ASN A 76 -13.04 2.44 -7.43
CA ASN A 76 -13.73 2.08 -8.66
C ASN A 76 -13.09 2.86 -9.83
N ASN A 77 -11.87 2.48 -10.21
CA ASN A 77 -11.24 2.96 -11.43
C ASN A 77 -10.98 1.74 -12.34
N SER A 78 -11.98 1.35 -13.13
CA SER A 78 -12.10 1.77 -14.54
C SER A 78 -10.86 1.41 -15.37
N MET A 79 -10.74 0.14 -15.74
CA MET A 79 -10.00 -0.23 -16.95
C MET A 79 -10.96 -0.18 -18.15
N SER A 80 -11.32 1.05 -18.54
CA SER A 80 -11.78 1.32 -19.90
C SER A 80 -10.58 1.24 -20.83
N LYS A 81 -10.32 0.04 -21.37
CA LYS A 81 -9.42 -0.09 -22.52
C LYS A 81 -10.17 0.41 -23.76
N ASN A 82 -9.98 1.69 -24.07
CA ASN A 82 -10.31 2.26 -25.37
C ASN A 82 -9.32 1.72 -26.40
N SER A 83 -9.76 0.79 -27.24
CA SER A 83 -9.08 0.42 -28.48
C SER A 83 -9.95 0.80 -29.65
N GLY A 84 -9.82 2.05 -30.09
CA GLY A 84 -10.36 2.52 -31.35
C GLY A 84 -9.67 1.85 -32.52
N LYS A 85 -10.45 1.44 -33.53
CA LYS A 85 -9.97 1.27 -34.90
C LYS A 85 -11.04 1.75 -35.87
N ARG A 86 -10.85 2.97 -36.37
CA ARG A 86 -11.49 3.49 -37.58
C ARG A 86 -10.97 2.69 -38.77
N ILE A 87 -11.87 2.14 -39.58
CA ILE A 87 -11.76 2.22 -41.03
C ILE A 87 -13.16 2.50 -41.58
N ALA A 88 -13.26 3.57 -42.35
CA ALA A 88 -14.40 3.87 -43.20
C ALA A 88 -14.36 2.92 -44.40
N GLU A 89 -15.48 2.31 -44.77
CA GLU A 89 -15.73 2.02 -46.19
C GLU A 89 -17.25 2.00 -46.45
N GLU A 90 -17.68 3.11 -47.03
CA GLU A 90 -18.82 3.29 -47.89
C GLU A 90 -18.88 2.22 -48.99
N LYS A 91 -20.04 1.57 -49.21
CA LYS A 91 -20.53 1.12 -50.53
C LYS A 91 -21.89 0.39 -50.43
N LYS A 92 -22.92 1.15 -50.83
CA LYS A 92 -24.06 0.81 -51.71
C LYS A 92 -25.02 -0.31 -51.34
#